data_AF-A0A9E4EGV8-F1
#
_entry.id   AF-A0A9E4EGV8-F1
#
_cell.length_a   1.000
_cell.length_b   1.000
_cell.length_c   1.000
_cell.angle_alpha   90.00
_cell.angle_beta   90.00
_cell.angle_gamma   90.00
#
_symmetry.space_group_name_H-M   'P 1'
#
loop_
_entity.id
_entity.type
_entity.pdbx_description
1 polymer ?
#
loop_
_entity_poly.entity_id
_entity_poly.type
_entity_poly.pdbx_seq_one_letter_code
_entity_poly.pdbx_strand_id
1 'polypeptide(L)'
;MIATVLLSLFQSLGEGEVLNLAEIWEAGGFMMWPLATALGVGLLIIFWKLVVLFMKASANNKALSAVDAMVGGGELDGALAVCNESDAPAAQVLEAGLSRHTEGPDRATQAIENAGAIQVAGLEQGLVWLATLSNVAPLLGFLGTVLGMIAAFQAIEVAGDVEATLVAGGIKEALVTTASGLAIAIPINIFHNFFITKIDGMVISMEESAQKLIDALHQKAAA
;
A
#
# COMPACT_ATOMS: atom_id res chain seq x y z
N MET A 1 21.82 21.17 9.50
CA MET A 1 21.20 22.09 8.53
C MET A 1 19.79 21.66 8.14
N ILE A 2 19.57 20.52 7.48
CA ILE A 2 18.22 20.10 7.06
C ILE A 2 17.26 19.89 8.24
N ALA A 3 17.69 19.21 9.31
CA ALA A 3 16.86 19.01 10.51
C ALA A 3 16.51 20.33 11.23
N THR A 4 17.43 21.29 11.26
CA THR A 4 17.23 22.61 11.87
C THR A 4 16.25 23.46 11.05
N VAL A 5 16.35 23.39 9.72
CA VAL A 5 15.44 24.07 8.77
C VAL A 5 14.02 23.50 8.86
N LEU A 6 13.89 22.17 8.97
CA LEU A 6 12.61 21.50 9.18
C LEU A 6 11.98 21.86 10.53
N LEU A 7 12.79 21.92 11.60
CA LEU A 7 12.31 22.30 12.94
C LEU A 7 11.84 23.77 12.97
N SER A 8 12.56 24.68 12.31
CA SER A 8 12.16 26.09 12.20
C SER A 8 10.92 26.30 11.32
N LEU A 9 10.76 25.51 10.25
CA LEU A 9 9.54 25.50 9.44
C LEU A 9 8.33 24.98 10.25
N PHE A 10 8.52 23.93 11.05
CA PHE A 10 7.46 23.35 11.89
C PHE A 10 7.07 24.28 13.05
N GLN A 11 8.04 24.99 13.66
CA GLN A 11 7.75 26.01 14.67
C GLN A 11 7.06 27.24 14.08
N SER A 12 7.45 27.68 12.88
CA SER A 12 6.77 28.77 12.14
C SER A 12 5.32 28.43 11.78
N LEU A 13 5.00 27.14 11.57
CA LEU A 13 3.64 26.67 11.34
C LEU A 13 2.82 26.55 12.64
N GLY A 14 3.47 26.52 13.81
CA GLY A 14 2.83 26.40 15.13
C GLY A 14 2.45 27.72 15.79
N GLU A 15 2.90 28.86 15.26
CA GLU A 15 2.51 30.21 15.74
C GLU A 15 1.30 30.80 15.00
N GLY A 16 0.87 30.18 13.89
CA GLY A 16 -0.42 30.48 13.27
C GLY A 16 -1.53 29.74 14.01
N GLU A 17 -2.65 30.42 14.24
CA GLU A 17 -3.90 29.80 14.68
C GLU A 17 -4.11 28.51 13.87
N VAL A 18 -4.00 27.36 14.52
CA VAL A 18 -4.10 26.06 13.84
C VAL A 18 -5.53 26.00 13.32
N LEU A 19 -5.71 26.18 12.01
CA LEU A 19 -7.05 26.19 11.42
C LEU A 19 -7.79 24.94 11.88
N ASN A 20 -8.93 25.12 12.53
CA ASN A 20 -9.75 23.99 12.93
C ASN A 20 -10.15 23.18 11.68
N LEU A 21 -10.42 21.88 11.80
CA LEU A 21 -10.87 21.06 10.65
C LEU A 21 -12.07 21.69 9.92
N ALA A 22 -12.95 22.37 10.66
CA ALA A 22 -14.07 23.13 10.09
C ALA A 22 -13.60 24.33 9.25
N GLU A 23 -12.58 25.05 9.70
CA GLU A 23 -12.02 26.21 8.99
C GLU A 23 -11.22 25.79 7.75
N ILE A 24 -10.56 24.63 7.76
CA ILE A 24 -9.91 24.03 6.58
C ILE A 24 -10.97 23.65 5.55
N TRP A 25 -12.08 23.06 6.00
CA TRP A 25 -13.17 22.64 5.12
C TRP A 25 -13.86 23.84 4.47
N GLU A 26 -14.16 24.88 5.25
CA GLU A 26 -14.74 26.12 4.74
C GLU A 26 -13.78 26.86 3.80
N ALA A 27 -12.47 26.86 4.11
CA ALA A 27 -11.47 27.53 3.29
C ALA A 27 -11.16 26.81 1.98
N GLY A 28 -11.21 25.47 1.94
CA GLY A 28 -10.84 24.69 0.76
C GLY A 28 -11.95 24.51 -0.30
N GLY A 29 -13.14 25.04 -0.03
CA GLY A 29 -14.24 25.09 -1.00
C GLY A 29 -14.65 23.71 -1.54
N PHE A 30 -15.05 23.68 -2.82
CA PHE A 30 -15.61 22.47 -3.46
C PHE A 30 -14.61 21.32 -3.54
N MET A 31 -13.30 21.61 -3.68
CA MET A 31 -12.26 20.61 -3.91
C MET A 31 -12.01 19.71 -2.68
N MET A 32 -12.48 20.11 -1.51
CA MET A 32 -12.39 19.31 -0.28
C MET A 32 -13.19 18.01 -0.36
N TRP A 33 -14.30 17.97 -1.09
CA TRP A 33 -15.12 16.77 -1.22
C TRP A 33 -14.38 15.61 -1.91
N PRO A 34 -13.81 15.77 -3.13
CA PRO A 34 -12.95 14.75 -3.72
C PRO A 34 -11.77 14.33 -2.85
N LEU A 35 -11.09 15.30 -2.21
CA LEU A 35 -9.95 15.01 -1.33
C LEU A 35 -10.36 14.18 -0.12
N ALA A 36 -11.51 14.49 0.50
CA ALA A 36 -12.05 13.71 1.61
C ALA A 36 -12.42 12.29 1.20
N THR A 37 -12.98 12.09 0.00
CA THR A 37 -13.24 10.74 -0.51
C THR A 37 -11.96 9.96 -0.75
N ALA A 38 -10.91 10.59 -1.29
CA ALA A 38 -9.60 9.98 -1.48
C ALA A 38 -8.98 9.55 -0.13
N LEU A 39 -9.09 10.39 0.90
CA LEU A 39 -8.65 10.06 2.25
C LEU A 39 -9.44 8.89 2.84
N GLY A 40 -10.77 8.91 2.73
CA GLY A 40 -11.64 7.86 3.27
C GLY A 40 -11.36 6.49 2.64
N VAL A 41 -11.26 6.43 1.31
CA VAL A 41 -10.91 5.21 0.58
C VAL A 41 -9.49 4.75 0.92
N GLY A 42 -8.53 5.69 0.98
CA GLY A 42 -7.14 5.39 1.33
C GLY A 42 -7.03 4.74 2.72
N LEU A 43 -7.66 5.35 3.73
CA LEU A 43 -7.67 4.83 5.10
C LEU A 43 -8.34 3.46 5.21
N LEU A 44 -9.46 3.25 4.50
CA LEU A 44 -10.15 1.96 4.47
C LEU A 44 -9.22 0.86 3.94
N ILE A 45 -8.54 1.11 2.82
CA ILE A 45 -7.63 0.14 2.21
C ILE A 45 -6.41 -0.11 3.10
N ILE A 46 -5.84 0.95 3.70
CA ILE A 46 -4.72 0.84 4.65
C ILE A 46 -5.11 -0.06 5.82
N PHE A 47 -6.26 0.18 6.45
CA PHE A 47 -6.72 -0.61 7.58
C PHE A 47 -6.94 -2.08 7.21
N TRP A 48 -7.64 -2.32 6.09
CA TRP A 48 -7.88 -3.67 5.59
C TRP A 48 -6.56 -4.42 5.31
N LYS A 49 -5.61 -3.76 4.63
CA LYS A 49 -4.30 -4.35 4.33
C LYS A 49 -3.45 -4.62 5.56
N LEU A 50 -3.49 -3.72 6.54
CA LEU A 50 -2.75 -3.90 7.77
C LEU A 50 -3.21 -5.18 8.48
N VAL A 51 -4.52 -5.38 8.62
CA VAL A 51 -5.07 -6.60 9.25
C VAL A 51 -4.68 -7.86 8.44
N VAL A 52 -4.92 -7.87 7.13
CA VAL A 52 -4.66 -9.05 6.27
C VAL A 52 -3.18 -9.43 6.25
N LEU A 53 -2.28 -8.46 6.06
CA LEU A 53 -0.84 -8.75 5.98
C LEU A 53 -0.25 -9.15 7.33
N PHE A 54 -0.72 -8.59 8.45
CA PHE A 54 -0.26 -9.03 9.77
C PHE A 54 -0.68 -10.48 10.07
N MET A 55 -1.93 -10.84 9.75
CA MET A 55 -2.42 -12.21 9.90
C MET A 55 -1.63 -13.20 9.02
N LYS A 56 -1.48 -12.88 7.73
CA LYS A 56 -0.76 -13.74 6.78
C LYS A 56 0.72 -13.86 7.10
N ALA A 57 1.40 -12.78 7.50
CA ALA A 57 2.81 -12.83 7.89
C ALA A 57 3.06 -13.77 9.08
N SER A 58 2.18 -13.74 10.10
CA SER A 58 2.30 -14.62 11.26
C SER A 58 2.07 -16.09 10.89
N ALA A 59 1.07 -16.37 10.05
CA ALA A 59 0.81 -17.70 9.54
C ALA A 59 1.96 -18.22 8.67
N ASN A 60 2.55 -17.36 7.82
CA ASN A 60 3.64 -17.71 6.92
C ASN A 60 4.86 -18.27 7.65
N ASN A 61 5.34 -17.58 8.68
CA ASN A 61 6.51 -18.03 9.45
C ASN A 61 6.28 -19.37 10.17
N LYS A 62 5.06 -19.60 10.69
CA LYS A 62 4.71 -20.86 11.35
C LYS A 62 4.62 -22.02 10.35
N ALA A 63 3.98 -21.78 9.22
CA ALA A 63 3.83 -22.82 8.19
C ALA A 63 5.18 -23.20 7.58
N LEU A 64 6.00 -22.22 7.23
CA LEU A 64 7.32 -22.46 6.64
C LEU A 64 8.24 -23.26 7.56
N SER A 65 8.30 -22.91 8.85
CA SER A 65 9.13 -23.64 9.81
C SER A 65 8.68 -25.10 10.01
N ALA A 66 7.37 -25.36 9.96
CA ALA A 66 6.84 -26.71 10.07
C ALA A 66 7.13 -27.54 8.81
N VAL A 67 6.91 -26.96 7.62
CA VAL A 67 7.09 -27.65 6.34
C VAL A 67 8.56 -27.92 6.03
N ASP A 68 9.44 -26.95 6.24
CA ASP A 68 10.89 -27.12 6.03
C ASP A 68 11.44 -28.26 6.89
N ALA A 69 10.95 -28.43 8.13
CA ALA A 69 11.36 -29.51 9.02
C ALA A 69 10.95 -30.90 8.50
N MET A 70 9.73 -31.03 7.96
CA MET A 70 9.21 -32.31 7.43
C MET A 70 9.80 -32.66 6.06
N VAL A 71 10.01 -31.66 5.19
CA VAL A 71 10.68 -31.88 3.90
C VAL A 71 12.11 -32.34 4.10
N GLY A 72 12.85 -31.75 5.06
CA GLY A 72 14.19 -32.20 5.42
C GLY A 72 14.26 -33.64 6.00
N GLY A 73 13.16 -34.11 6.60
CA GLY A 73 13.02 -35.48 7.10
C GLY A 73 12.54 -36.50 6.06
N GLY A 74 12.17 -36.07 4.85
CA GLY A 74 11.63 -36.92 3.78
C GLY A 74 10.13 -37.26 3.92
N GLU A 75 9.42 -36.67 4.89
CA GLU A 75 8.01 -36.92 5.19
C GLU A 75 7.09 -36.00 4.37
N LEU A 76 7.03 -36.23 3.05
CA LEU A 76 6.28 -35.39 2.10
C LEU A 76 4.75 -35.41 2.36
N ASP A 77 4.20 -36.56 2.74
CA ASP A 77 2.78 -36.70 3.05
C ASP A 77 2.38 -35.92 4.32
N GLY A 78 3.27 -35.89 5.32
CA GLY A 78 3.10 -35.10 6.54
C GLY A 78 3.19 -33.59 6.26
N ALA A 79 4.14 -33.18 5.41
CA ALA A 79 4.26 -31.80 4.96
C ALA A 79 2.98 -31.34 4.23
N LEU A 80 2.40 -32.19 3.37
CA LEU A 80 1.16 -31.89 2.65
C LEU A 80 -0.03 -31.69 3.60
N ALA A 81 -0.14 -32.51 4.65
CA ALA A 81 -1.21 -32.36 5.64
C ALA A 81 -1.13 -31.01 6.37
N VAL A 82 0.06 -30.60 6.78
CA VAL A 82 0.26 -29.30 7.46
C VAL A 82 0.04 -28.12 6.52
N CYS A 83 0.40 -28.25 5.24
CA CYS A 83 0.08 -27.22 4.26
C CYS A 83 -1.43 -27.06 4.06
N ASN A 84 -2.19 -28.16 4.05
CA ASN A 84 -3.65 -28.14 3.89
C ASN A 84 -4.39 -27.48 5.07
N GLU A 85 -3.81 -27.50 6.27
CA GLU A 85 -4.40 -26.86 7.46
C GLU A 85 -4.08 -25.35 7.57
N SER A 86 -3.27 -24.79 6.66
CA SER A 86 -2.74 -23.44 6.78
C SER A 86 -3.17 -22.48 5.66
N ASP A 87 -3.75 -21.34 6.03
CA ASP A 87 -4.09 -20.24 5.12
C ASP A 87 -2.89 -19.34 4.76
N ALA A 88 -1.67 -19.78 5.09
CA ALA A 88 -0.45 -19.06 4.77
C ALA A 88 -0.18 -19.10 3.26
N PRO A 89 0.22 -17.96 2.64
CA PRO A 89 0.58 -17.94 1.22
C PRO A 89 1.62 -19.00 0.85
N ALA A 90 2.69 -19.13 1.64
CA ALA A 90 3.70 -20.14 1.35
C ALA A 90 3.19 -21.58 1.52
N ALA A 91 2.26 -21.84 2.45
CA ALA A 91 1.66 -23.17 2.59
C ALA A 91 0.88 -23.56 1.34
N GLN A 92 0.11 -22.64 0.77
CA GLN A 92 -0.67 -22.90 -0.45
C GLN A 92 0.23 -23.14 -1.68
N VAL A 93 1.39 -22.49 -1.76
CA VAL A 93 2.36 -22.76 -2.83
C VAL A 93 3.02 -24.13 -2.68
N LEU A 94 3.41 -24.48 -1.45
CA LEU A 94 4.04 -25.76 -1.15
C LEU A 94 3.04 -26.93 -1.32
N GLU A 95 1.78 -26.74 -0.94
CA GLU A 95 0.69 -27.69 -1.18
C GLU A 95 0.54 -28.00 -2.68
N ALA A 96 0.55 -26.98 -3.54
CA ALA A 96 0.42 -27.16 -4.98
C ALA A 96 1.55 -28.00 -5.60
N GLY A 97 2.77 -27.89 -5.05
CA GLY A 97 3.91 -28.71 -5.45
C GLY A 97 3.85 -30.13 -4.88
N LEU A 98 3.57 -30.25 -3.58
CA LEU A 98 3.49 -31.53 -2.87
C LEU A 98 2.36 -32.43 -3.41
N SER A 99 1.19 -31.88 -3.69
CA SER A 99 0.04 -32.63 -4.23
C SER A 99 0.33 -33.27 -5.60
N ARG A 100 1.32 -32.74 -6.33
CA ARG A 100 1.75 -33.25 -7.64
C ARG A 100 3.12 -33.93 -7.62
N HIS A 101 3.68 -34.22 -6.45
CA HIS A 101 5.01 -34.82 -6.36
C HIS A 101 5.12 -36.17 -7.10
N THR A 102 4.00 -36.90 -7.27
CA THR A 102 3.97 -38.20 -7.96
C THR A 102 4.02 -38.09 -9.48
N GLU A 103 3.72 -36.91 -10.03
CA GLU A 103 3.71 -36.65 -11.47
C GLU A 103 5.11 -36.29 -12.02
N GLY A 104 6.11 -36.22 -11.15
CA GLY A 104 7.48 -35.86 -11.48
C GLY A 104 7.85 -34.43 -11.06
N PRO A 105 9.15 -34.14 -10.91
CA PRO A 105 9.64 -32.86 -10.40
C PRO A 105 9.24 -31.68 -11.29
N ASP A 106 9.27 -31.83 -12.61
CA ASP A 106 8.89 -30.76 -13.55
C ASP A 106 7.42 -30.32 -13.38
N ARG A 107 6.52 -31.28 -13.13
CA ARG A 107 5.10 -31.00 -12.89
C ARG A 107 4.87 -30.30 -11.56
N ALA A 108 5.61 -30.70 -10.52
CA ALA A 108 5.57 -30.03 -9.22
C ALA A 108 6.10 -28.60 -9.31
N THR A 109 7.21 -28.35 -10.01
CA THR A 109 7.77 -27.01 -10.23
C THR A 109 6.78 -26.09 -10.95
N GLN A 110 6.15 -26.56 -12.05
CA GLN A 110 5.14 -25.77 -12.76
C GLN A 110 3.93 -25.46 -11.86
N ALA A 111 3.54 -26.36 -10.97
CA ALA A 111 2.45 -26.13 -10.05
C ALA A 111 2.80 -25.07 -8.99
N ILE A 112 4.01 -25.12 -8.45
CA ILE A 112 4.57 -24.15 -7.52
C ILE A 112 4.61 -22.76 -8.17
N GLU A 113 5.13 -22.63 -9.39
CA GLU A 113 5.22 -21.35 -10.10
C GLU A 113 3.83 -20.73 -10.33
N ASN A 114 2.87 -21.53 -10.80
CA ASN A 114 1.50 -21.07 -11.03
C ASN A 114 0.81 -20.65 -9.73
N ALA A 115 0.94 -21.45 -8.66
CA ALA A 115 0.38 -21.11 -7.36
C ALA A 115 1.03 -19.85 -6.77
N GLY A 116 2.36 -19.73 -6.90
CA GLY A 116 3.12 -18.55 -6.50
C GLY A 116 2.60 -17.28 -7.13
N ALA A 117 2.44 -17.26 -8.46
CA ALA A 117 1.90 -16.11 -9.18
C ALA A 117 0.51 -15.68 -8.67
N ILE A 118 -0.38 -16.65 -8.37
CA ILE A 118 -1.71 -16.37 -7.82
C ILE A 118 -1.62 -15.77 -6.41
N GLN A 119 -0.74 -16.30 -5.55
CA GLN A 119 -0.55 -15.79 -4.19
C GLN A 119 0.03 -14.37 -4.19
N VAL A 120 1.03 -14.09 -5.04
CA VAL A 120 1.60 -12.74 -5.19
C VAL A 120 0.51 -11.76 -5.62
N ALA A 121 -0.27 -12.09 -6.64
CA ALA A 121 -1.36 -11.25 -7.11
C ALA A 121 -2.40 -10.97 -6.01
N GLY A 122 -2.72 -11.98 -5.19
CA GLY A 122 -3.62 -11.83 -4.03
C GLY A 122 -3.03 -10.92 -2.93
N LEU A 123 -1.73 -11.03 -2.66
CA LEU A 123 -1.03 -10.18 -1.71
C LEU A 123 -0.97 -8.73 -2.15
N GLU A 124 -0.82 -8.46 -3.45
CA GLU A 124 -0.77 -7.12 -4.02
C GLU A 124 -2.14 -6.46 -4.20
N GLN A 125 -3.24 -7.24 -4.15
CA GLN A 125 -4.59 -6.74 -4.41
C GLN A 125 -4.93 -5.50 -3.58
N GLY A 126 -5.20 -4.36 -4.23
CA GLY A 126 -5.53 -3.11 -3.53
C GLY A 126 -4.36 -2.14 -3.34
N LEU A 127 -3.11 -2.57 -3.53
CA LEU A 127 -1.97 -1.65 -3.58
C LEU A 127 -2.10 -0.64 -4.72
N VAL A 128 -2.64 -1.08 -5.87
CA VAL A 128 -2.90 -0.20 -7.02
C VAL A 128 -3.72 1.02 -6.63
N TRP A 129 -4.72 0.87 -5.74
CA TRP A 129 -5.52 1.99 -5.26
C TRP A 129 -4.72 2.94 -4.39
N LEU A 130 -3.86 2.44 -3.49
CA LEU A 130 -2.98 3.31 -2.69
C LEU A 130 -1.98 4.06 -3.57
N ALA A 131 -1.40 3.37 -4.58
CA ALA A 131 -0.54 3.99 -5.57
C ALA A 131 -1.29 5.11 -6.32
N THR A 132 -2.49 4.82 -6.85
CA THR A 132 -3.31 5.81 -7.54
C THR A 132 -3.67 6.98 -6.65
N LEU A 133 -4.16 6.75 -5.43
CA LEU A 133 -4.56 7.81 -4.51
C LEU A 133 -3.37 8.69 -4.10
N SER A 134 -2.18 8.10 -3.88
CA SER A 134 -0.97 8.87 -3.57
C SER A 134 -0.53 9.79 -4.72
N ASN A 135 -0.83 9.43 -5.97
CA ASN A 135 -0.54 10.26 -7.14
C ASN A 135 -1.66 11.25 -7.46
N VAL A 136 -2.92 10.86 -7.28
CA VAL A 136 -4.09 11.67 -7.64
C VAL A 136 -4.38 12.74 -6.60
N ALA A 137 -4.21 12.49 -5.30
CA ALA A 137 -4.51 13.48 -4.25
C ALA A 137 -3.72 14.81 -4.41
N PRO A 138 -2.41 14.82 -4.74
CA PRO A 138 -1.69 16.06 -5.04
C PRO A 138 -2.19 16.75 -6.30
N LEU A 139 -2.57 15.98 -7.33
CA LEU A 139 -3.12 16.52 -8.58
C LEU A 139 -4.49 17.18 -8.34
N LEU A 140 -5.31 16.59 -7.46
CA LEU A 140 -6.56 17.19 -7.01
C LEU A 140 -6.32 18.48 -6.22
N GLY A 141 -5.30 18.52 -5.36
CA GLY A 141 -4.88 19.75 -4.68
C GLY A 141 -4.40 20.83 -5.66
N PHE A 142 -3.60 20.44 -6.65
CA PHE A 142 -3.15 21.34 -7.72
C PHE A 142 -4.34 21.88 -8.53
N LEU A 143 -5.32 21.04 -8.88
CA LEU A 143 -6.55 21.49 -9.53
C LEU A 143 -7.29 22.54 -8.67
N GLY A 144 -7.34 22.32 -7.35
CA GLY A 144 -7.87 23.30 -6.40
C GLY A 144 -7.19 24.68 -6.50
N THR A 145 -5.87 24.72 -6.72
CA THR A 145 -5.18 26.00 -6.95
C THR A 145 -5.66 26.72 -8.20
N VAL A 146 -5.83 25.99 -9.29
CA VAL A 146 -6.23 26.55 -10.57
C VAL A 146 -7.63 27.13 -10.43
N LEU A 147 -8.55 26.41 -9.77
CA LEU A 147 -9.91 26.88 -9.52
C LEU A 147 -9.94 28.10 -8.59
N GLY A 148 -9.19 28.08 -7.48
CA GLY A 148 -9.11 29.21 -6.56
C GLY A 148 -8.56 30.48 -7.21
N MET A 149 -7.53 30.35 -8.06
CA MET A 149 -6.99 31.47 -8.83
C MET A 149 -7.97 31.99 -9.88
N ILE A 150 -8.71 31.11 -10.57
CA ILE A 150 -9.76 31.52 -11.51
C ILE A 150 -10.84 32.34 -10.78
N ALA A 151 -11.29 31.88 -9.62
CA ALA A 151 -12.27 32.60 -8.81
C ALA A 151 -11.74 33.97 -8.34
N ALA A 152 -10.47 34.04 -7.95
CA ALA A 152 -9.83 35.28 -7.52
C ALA A 152 -9.76 36.33 -8.65
N PHE A 153 -9.42 35.91 -9.87
CA PHE A 153 -9.40 36.81 -11.03
C PHE A 153 -10.80 37.22 -11.51
N GLN A 154 -11.79 36.33 -11.42
CA GLN A 154 -13.19 36.68 -11.69
C GLN A 154 -13.70 37.75 -10.72
N ALA A 155 -13.30 37.68 -9.44
CA ALA A 155 -13.67 38.70 -8.46
C ALA A 155 -13.09 40.09 -8.82
N ILE A 156 -11.85 40.15 -9.30
CA ILE A 156 -11.23 41.39 -9.81
C ILE A 156 -12.00 41.92 -11.02
N GLU A 157 -12.32 41.06 -12.00
CA GLU A 157 -13.03 41.44 -13.22
C GLU A 157 -14.40 42.06 -12.90
N VAL A 158 -15.13 41.47 -11.96
CA VAL A 158 -16.46 41.95 -11.55
C VAL A 158 -16.37 43.25 -10.75
N ALA A 159 -15.37 43.38 -9.87
CA ALA A 159 -15.18 44.59 -9.07
C ALA A 159 -14.70 45.80 -9.89
N GLY A 160 -13.99 45.55 -11.00
CA GLY A 160 -13.41 46.60 -11.85
C GLY A 160 -12.24 47.35 -11.20
N ASP A 161 -11.78 46.90 -10.04
CA ASP A 161 -10.63 47.44 -9.32
C ASP A 161 -9.86 46.30 -8.62
N VAL A 162 -8.58 46.52 -8.35
CA VAL A 162 -7.69 45.52 -7.73
C VAL A 162 -7.50 45.86 -6.25
N GLU A 163 -8.32 45.24 -5.40
CA GLU A 163 -8.13 45.27 -3.95
C GLU A 163 -7.59 43.93 -3.44
N ALA A 164 -6.59 43.96 -2.55
CA ALA A 164 -5.97 42.74 -2.02
C ALA A 164 -6.97 41.82 -1.30
N THR A 165 -8.00 42.39 -0.69
CA THR A 165 -9.07 41.67 0.03
C THR A 165 -9.94 40.84 -0.91
N LEU A 166 -10.16 41.28 -2.15
CA LEU A 166 -10.95 40.56 -3.17
C LEU A 166 -10.26 39.26 -3.60
N VAL A 167 -8.94 39.26 -3.69
CA VAL A 167 -8.12 38.14 -4.20
C VAL A 167 -7.73 37.18 -3.08
N ALA A 168 -7.65 37.67 -1.84
CA ALA A 168 -7.19 36.91 -0.68
C ALA A 168 -7.99 35.63 -0.44
N GLY A 169 -9.30 35.65 -0.68
CA GLY A 169 -10.17 34.47 -0.53
C GLY A 169 -9.79 33.32 -1.47
N GLY A 170 -9.69 33.59 -2.78
CA GLY A 170 -9.34 32.56 -3.77
C GLY A 170 -7.90 32.05 -3.63
N ILE A 171 -6.96 32.92 -3.21
CA ILE A 171 -5.59 32.49 -2.88
C ILE A 171 -5.59 31.59 -1.65
N LYS A 172 -6.36 31.92 -0.61
CA LYS A 172 -6.49 31.08 0.59
C LYS A 172 -7.04 29.69 0.21
N GLU A 173 -8.09 29.63 -0.60
CA GLU A 173 -8.66 28.37 -1.08
C GLU A 173 -7.64 27.54 -1.88
N ALA A 174 -6.91 28.18 -2.79
CA ALA A 174 -5.85 27.53 -3.57
C ALA A 174 -4.76 26.88 -2.68
N LEU A 175 -4.29 27.61 -1.66
CA LEU A 175 -3.24 27.12 -0.78
C LEU A 175 -3.73 25.99 0.13
N VAL A 176 -4.94 26.12 0.69
CA VAL A 176 -5.51 25.12 1.60
C VAL A 176 -5.79 23.79 0.88
N THR A 177 -6.30 23.84 -0.35
CA THR A 177 -6.57 22.64 -1.15
C THR A 177 -5.30 21.89 -1.53
N THR A 178 -4.22 22.61 -1.86
CA THR A 178 -2.90 22.01 -2.13
C THR A 178 -2.30 21.35 -0.92
N ALA A 179 -2.27 22.08 0.21
CA ALA A 179 -1.74 21.58 1.45
C ALA A 179 -2.48 20.31 1.89
N SER A 180 -3.82 20.30 1.75
CA SER A 180 -4.66 19.13 2.04
C SER A 180 -4.36 17.94 1.14
N GLY A 181 -4.21 18.17 -0.18
CA GLY A 181 -3.86 17.11 -1.13
C GLY A 181 -2.52 16.44 -0.82
N LEU A 182 -1.51 17.24 -0.46
CA LEU A 182 -0.19 16.73 -0.04
C LEU A 182 -0.26 16.01 1.32
N ALA A 183 -0.99 16.57 2.28
CA ALA A 183 -1.15 15.97 3.61
C ALA A 183 -1.84 14.59 3.56
N ILE A 184 -2.71 14.35 2.57
CA ILE A 184 -3.34 13.04 2.33
C ILE A 184 -2.38 12.11 1.57
N ALA A 185 -1.72 12.60 0.53
CA ALA A 185 -0.87 11.79 -0.35
C ALA A 185 0.36 11.21 0.35
N ILE A 186 1.01 12.00 1.21
CA ILE A 186 2.27 11.61 1.86
C ILE A 186 2.08 10.37 2.74
N PRO A 187 1.13 10.32 3.70
CA PRO A 187 0.90 9.12 4.49
C PRO A 187 0.49 7.91 3.62
N ILE A 188 -0.39 8.10 2.63
CA ILE A 188 -0.82 7.01 1.75
C ILE A 188 0.38 6.40 1.02
N ASN A 189 1.30 7.23 0.50
CA ASN A 189 2.50 6.74 -0.17
C ASN A 189 3.43 5.98 0.77
N ILE A 190 3.61 6.45 2.00
CA ILE A 190 4.41 5.76 3.02
C ILE A 190 3.83 4.38 3.31
N PHE A 191 2.51 4.27 3.51
CA PHE A 191 1.86 2.98 3.74
C PHE A 191 1.92 2.05 2.52
N HIS A 192 1.77 2.59 1.31
CA HIS A 192 1.94 1.83 0.08
C HIS A 192 3.33 1.18 0.01
N ASN A 193 4.40 1.96 0.24
CA ASN A 193 5.77 1.44 0.22
C ASN A 193 6.01 0.43 1.35
N PHE A 194 5.47 0.70 2.55
CA PHE A 194 5.54 -0.24 3.67
C PHE A 194 4.91 -1.59 3.33
N PHE A 195 3.74 -1.59 2.70
CA PHE A 195 3.07 -2.83 2.31
C PHE A 195 3.81 -3.58 1.20
N ILE A 196 4.36 -2.88 0.21
CA ILE A 196 5.23 -3.50 -0.82
C ILE A 196 6.39 -4.23 -0.14
N THR A 197 7.17 -3.55 0.70
CA THR A 197 8.31 -4.18 1.39
C THR A 197 7.89 -5.40 2.22
N LYS A 198 6.70 -5.35 2.84
CA LYS A 198 6.18 -6.48 3.62
C LYS A 198 5.78 -7.66 2.74
N ILE A 199 5.19 -7.39 1.58
CA ILE A 199 4.79 -8.41 0.59
C ILE A 199 6.03 -9.03 -0.02
N ASP A 200 6.99 -8.24 -0.47
CA ASP A 200 8.26 -8.72 -1.04
C ASP A 200 8.96 -9.70 -0.09
N GLY A 201 8.98 -9.38 1.22
CA GLY A 201 9.53 -10.29 2.22
C GLY A 201 8.79 -11.63 2.30
N MET A 202 7.47 -11.65 2.15
CA MET A 202 6.69 -12.90 2.09
C MET A 202 6.95 -13.68 0.80
N VAL A 203 7.08 -12.98 -0.34
CA VAL A 203 7.41 -13.58 -1.63
C VAL A 203 8.77 -14.28 -1.58
N ILE A 204 9.79 -13.60 -1.06
CA ILE A 204 11.13 -14.19 -0.89
C ILE A 204 11.07 -15.45 -0.02
N SER A 205 10.38 -15.41 1.13
CA SER A 205 10.27 -16.59 2.00
C SER A 205 9.53 -17.75 1.32
N MET A 206 8.55 -17.45 0.46
CA MET A 206 7.81 -18.44 -0.30
C MET A 206 8.68 -19.07 -1.39
N GLU A 207 9.46 -18.26 -2.12
CA GLU A 207 10.41 -18.72 -3.14
C GLU A 207 11.53 -19.58 -2.54
N GLU A 208 12.09 -19.19 -1.39
CA GLU A 208 13.13 -19.95 -0.69
C GLU A 208 12.65 -21.36 -0.31
N SER A 209 11.46 -21.49 0.27
CA SER A 209 10.92 -22.82 0.63
C SER A 209 10.45 -23.61 -0.57
N ALA A 210 9.89 -22.95 -1.60
CA ALA A 210 9.58 -23.58 -2.87
C ALA A 210 10.84 -24.22 -3.50
N GLN A 211 11.97 -23.50 -3.49
CA GLN A 211 13.22 -24.02 -4.01
C GLN A 211 13.71 -25.24 -3.23
N LYS A 212 13.66 -25.21 -1.88
CA LYS A 212 14.02 -26.37 -1.05
C LYS A 212 13.18 -27.60 -1.37
N LEU A 213 11.87 -27.41 -1.59
CA LEU A 213 10.98 -28.49 -1.99
C LEU A 213 11.37 -29.05 -3.36
N ILE A 214 11.62 -28.19 -4.35
CA ILE A 214 12.03 -28.60 -5.69
C ILE A 214 13.34 -29.40 -5.63
N ASP A 215 14.33 -28.94 -4.87
CA ASP A 215 15.61 -29.63 -4.71
C ASP A 215 15.42 -31.02 -4.06
N ALA A 216 14.57 -31.11 -3.02
CA ALA A 216 14.24 -32.38 -2.36
C ALA A 216 13.54 -33.37 -3.31
N LEU A 217 12.63 -32.88 -4.16
CA LEU A 217 11.94 -33.70 -5.16
C LEU A 217 12.91 -34.25 -6.22
N HIS A 218 13.84 -33.42 -6.70
CA HIS A 218 14.87 -33.86 -7.64
C HIS A 218 15.83 -34.88 -7.03
N GLN A 219 16.27 -34.66 -5.78
CA GLN A 219 17.13 -35.60 -5.08
C GLN A 219 16.44 -36.97 -4.89
N LYS A 220 15.14 -36.97 -4.54
CA LYS A 220 14.36 -38.20 -4.39
C LYS A 220 14.13 -38.92 -5.72
N ALA A 221 13.95 -38.18 -6.82
CA ALA A 221 13.81 -38.78 -8.16
C ALA A 221 15.12 -39.40 -8.68
N ALA A 222 16.27 -38.95 -8.17
CA ALA A 222 17.59 -39.45 -8.54
C ALA A 222 18.06 -40.65 -7.68
N ALA A 223 17.37 -40.96 -6.58
CA ALA A 223 17.68 -42.05 -5.65
C ALA A 223 16.86 -43.32 -5.97
#